data_AF-X0XPE6-F1
#
_entry.id   AF-X0XPE6-F1
#
_cell.length_a   1.000
_cell.length_b   1.000
_cell.length_c   1.000
_cell.angle_alpha   90.00
_cell.angle_beta   90.00
_cell.angle_gamma   90.00
#
_symmetry.space_group_name_H-M   'P 1'
#
loop_
_entity.id
_entity.type
_entity.pdbx_description
1 polymer ?
#
loop_
_entity_poly.entity_id
_entity_poly.type
_entity_poly.pdbx_seq_one_letter_code
_entity_poly.pdbx_strand_id
1 'polypeptide(L)'
;NVTYDEREGYFKLKSGKITRALTYNTVKTFAQTLRMMALCKEAIDTDEEVTKREAYYVSKNWGEARFEEQPESDTVMEDIEALFGVNREQLGFIPEEKGGEVAGELLVIDRDRTTGEKIEIDCTRFGSGAYSVPISVEQLEFKTKAKFVLAIETAGMFQRLNNHSFWRETNCILVSMGGVPTRACRRFIRRLSDEKHIPVYAFV
;
A
#
# COMPACT_ATOMS: atom_id res chain seq x y z
N ASN A 1 20.54 5.48 8.38
CA ASN A 1 19.36 6.33 8.68
C ASN A 1 18.12 5.56 9.12
N VAL A 2 18.20 4.24 9.32
CA VAL A 2 17.10 3.43 9.88
C VAL A 2 17.57 2.68 11.12
N THR A 3 16.65 2.36 12.02
CA THR A 3 16.85 1.51 13.20
C THR A 3 15.80 0.43 13.23
N TYR A 4 16.17 -0.79 13.62
CA TYR A 4 15.22 -1.87 13.86
C TYR A 4 14.86 -1.90 15.35
N ASP A 5 13.57 -2.01 15.66
CA ASP A 5 13.10 -2.24 17.03
C ASP A 5 12.52 -3.65 17.12
N GLU A 6 13.15 -4.52 17.91
CA GLU A 6 12.71 -5.91 18.08
C GLU A 6 11.33 -6.04 18.73
N ARG A 7 10.92 -5.07 19.55
CA ARG A 7 9.61 -5.08 20.21
C ARG A 7 8.51 -4.69 19.25
N GLU A 8 8.78 -3.74 18.36
CA GLU A 8 7.79 -3.28 17.38
C GLU A 8 7.81 -4.10 16.07
N GLY A 9 8.94 -4.74 15.75
CA GLY A 9 9.08 -5.66 14.64
C GLY A 9 9.22 -4.99 13.26
N TYR A 10 9.67 -3.74 13.19
CA TYR A 10 9.91 -3.05 11.92
C TYR A 10 11.02 -2.00 11.98
N PHE A 11 11.49 -1.56 10.80
CA PHE A 11 12.48 -0.50 10.66
C PHE A 11 11.84 0.88 10.76
N LYS A 12 12.38 1.73 11.63
CA LYS A 12 12.02 3.14 11.77
C LYS A 12 13.09 4.04 11.18
N LEU A 13 12.68 5.17 10.60
CA LEU A 13 13.59 6.26 10.27
C LEU A 13 14.20 6.84 11.55
N LYS A 14 15.51 7.12 11.53
CA LYS A 14 16.21 7.84 12.60
C LYS A 14 15.93 9.35 12.49
N SER A 15 16.31 10.13 13.49
CA SER A 15 16.11 11.59 13.56
C SER A 15 16.96 12.42 12.57
N GLY A 16 17.74 11.79 11.70
CA GLY A 16 18.58 12.48 10.73
C GLY A 16 17.71 13.22 9.72
N LYS A 17 17.90 14.54 9.61
CA LYS A 17 17.24 15.39 8.62
C LYS A 17 18.27 15.98 7.67
N ILE A 18 17.92 16.03 6.39
CA ILE A 18 18.70 16.74 5.37
C ILE A 18 17.90 18.00 5.00
N THR A 19 18.52 19.16 5.15
CA THR A 19 17.92 20.43 4.74
C THR A 19 18.33 20.75 3.32
N ARG A 20 17.36 20.84 2.40
CA ARG A 20 17.61 21.36 1.05
C ARG A 20 17.45 22.87 1.03
N ALA A 21 18.55 23.60 0.85
CA ALA A 21 18.53 25.05 0.68
C ALA A 21 18.08 25.42 -0.75
N LEU A 22 17.35 26.52 -0.89
CA LEU A 22 17.01 27.10 -2.18
C LEU A 22 18.24 27.84 -2.73
N THR A 23 18.88 27.24 -3.73
CA THR A 23 20.08 27.75 -4.41
C THR A 23 19.87 27.66 -5.91
N TYR A 24 20.74 28.31 -6.70
CA TYR A 24 20.70 28.23 -8.16
C TYR A 24 20.65 26.77 -8.67
N ASN A 25 21.40 25.86 -8.04
CA ASN A 25 21.46 24.46 -8.45
C ASN A 25 20.25 23.62 -8.01
N THR A 26 19.50 24.07 -7.00
CA THR A 26 18.37 23.31 -6.42
C THR A 26 17.01 23.91 -6.77
N VAL A 27 16.97 25.04 -7.49
CA VAL A 27 15.74 25.75 -7.85
C VAL A 27 14.78 24.86 -8.65
N LYS A 28 15.29 24.05 -9.59
CA LYS A 28 14.48 23.13 -10.39
C LYS A 28 13.81 22.07 -9.52
N THR A 29 14.58 21.39 -8.66
CA THR A 29 14.06 20.37 -7.74
C THR A 29 13.07 20.94 -6.74
N PHE A 30 13.30 22.16 -6.27
CA PHE A 30 12.35 22.85 -5.40
C PHE A 30 11.03 23.15 -6.12
N ALA A 31 11.09 23.66 -7.36
CA ALA A 31 9.90 23.87 -8.18
C ALA A 31 9.15 22.57 -8.49
N GLN A 32 9.87 21.49 -8.83
CA GLN A 32 9.31 20.15 -9.00
C GLN A 32 8.60 19.63 -7.75
N THR A 33 9.21 19.84 -6.58
CA THR A 33 8.63 19.45 -5.29
C THR A 33 7.31 20.19 -5.05
N LEU A 34 7.26 21.50 -5.27
CA LEU A 34 6.03 22.29 -5.15
C LEU A 34 4.94 21.85 -6.13
N ARG A 35 5.31 21.56 -7.39
CA ARG A 35 4.37 21.06 -8.40
C ARG A 35 3.81 19.68 -8.05
N MET A 36 4.66 18.79 -7.55
CA MET A 36 4.23 17.47 -7.11
C MET A 36 3.33 17.56 -5.87
N MET A 37 3.62 18.46 -4.92
CA MET A 37 2.72 18.72 -3.79
C MET A 37 1.37 19.29 -4.23
N ALA A 38 1.36 20.17 -5.23
CA ALA A 38 0.11 20.69 -5.79
C ALA A 38 -0.72 19.56 -6.42
N LEU A 39 -0.07 18.63 -7.14
CA LEU A 39 -0.71 17.43 -7.67
C LEU A 39 -1.25 16.52 -6.56
N CYS A 40 -0.51 16.33 -5.46
CA CYS A 40 -1.01 15.59 -4.28
C CYS A 40 -2.27 16.25 -3.74
N LYS A 41 -2.23 17.57 -3.58
CA LYS A 41 -3.37 18.33 -3.03
C LYS A 41 -4.59 18.19 -3.93
N GLU A 42 -4.42 18.30 -5.24
CA GLU A 42 -5.50 18.12 -6.21
C GLU A 42 -6.09 16.72 -6.09
N ALA A 43 -5.26 15.67 -6.12
CA ALA A 43 -5.69 14.28 -5.97
C ALA A 43 -6.48 14.03 -4.67
N ILE A 44 -6.02 14.61 -3.54
CA ILE A 44 -6.73 14.50 -2.27
C ILE A 44 -8.07 15.27 -2.29
N ASP A 45 -8.08 16.48 -2.85
CA ASP A 45 -9.29 17.32 -2.91
C ASP A 45 -10.36 16.70 -3.84
N THR A 46 -9.95 15.95 -4.87
CA THR A 46 -10.83 15.29 -5.85
C THR A 46 -11.11 13.81 -5.55
N ASP A 47 -10.50 13.24 -4.51
CA ASP A 47 -10.55 11.80 -4.19
C ASP A 47 -10.09 10.91 -5.38
N GLU A 48 -9.09 11.40 -6.13
CA GLU A 48 -8.48 10.69 -7.25
C GLU A 48 -7.15 10.02 -6.86
N GLU A 49 -6.87 8.88 -7.49
CA GLU A 49 -5.61 8.16 -7.33
C GLU A 49 -4.73 8.39 -8.57
N VAL A 50 -3.47 8.77 -8.35
CA VAL A 50 -2.50 9.02 -9.42
C VAL A 50 -1.38 7.99 -9.35
N THR A 51 -1.18 7.24 -10.43
CA THR A 51 -0.05 6.31 -10.51
C THR A 51 1.28 7.05 -10.65
N LYS A 52 2.38 6.40 -10.30
CA LYS A 52 3.73 6.95 -10.50
C LYS A 52 4.00 7.38 -11.95
N ARG A 53 3.50 6.61 -12.92
CA ARG A 53 3.66 6.91 -14.35
C ARG A 53 2.81 8.11 -14.76
N GLU A 54 1.56 8.17 -14.31
CA GLU A 54 0.70 9.33 -14.56
C GLU A 54 1.29 10.61 -13.99
N ALA A 55 1.78 10.60 -12.75
CA ALA A 55 2.47 11.75 -12.14
C ALA A 55 3.67 12.22 -13.01
N TYR A 56 4.47 11.27 -13.53
CA TYR A 56 5.55 11.57 -14.46
C TYR A 56 5.04 12.20 -15.78
N TYR A 57 3.97 11.67 -16.37
CA TYR A 57 3.40 12.24 -17.61
C TYR A 57 2.77 13.60 -17.40
N VAL A 58 2.02 13.81 -16.31
CA VAL A 58 1.46 15.11 -15.91
C VAL A 58 2.59 16.15 -15.79
N SER A 59 3.75 15.74 -15.28
CA SER A 59 4.90 16.63 -15.15
C SER A 59 5.42 17.19 -16.47
N LYS A 60 5.16 16.54 -17.62
CA LYS A 60 5.59 17.03 -18.94
C LYS A 60 4.94 18.37 -19.28
N ASN A 61 3.84 18.72 -18.63
CA ASN A 61 3.16 20.01 -18.77
C ASN A 61 3.69 21.10 -17.82
N TRP A 62 4.70 20.82 -16.98
CA TRP A 62 5.23 21.78 -16.00
C TRP A 62 6.32 22.71 -16.56
N GLY A 63 6.49 22.76 -17.89
CA GLY A 63 7.49 23.60 -18.54
C GLY A 63 8.91 23.24 -18.12
N GLU A 64 9.70 24.23 -17.68
CA GLU A 64 11.08 24.03 -17.23
C GLU A 64 11.21 23.13 -15.98
N ALA A 65 10.12 22.98 -15.22
CA ALA A 65 10.06 22.10 -14.06
C ALA A 65 9.64 20.65 -14.40
N ARG A 66 9.54 20.27 -15.68
CA ARG A 66 9.23 18.89 -16.05
C ARG A 66 10.31 17.91 -15.57
N PHE A 67 9.91 16.68 -15.29
CA PHE A 67 10.87 15.59 -15.10
C PHE A 67 11.39 15.12 -16.46
N GLU A 68 12.69 14.84 -16.54
CA GLU A 68 13.29 14.27 -17.75
C GLU A 68 13.20 12.74 -17.72
N GLU A 69 13.39 12.13 -16.55
CA GLU A 69 13.34 10.69 -16.36
C GLU A 69 12.44 10.29 -15.19
N GLN A 70 11.89 9.08 -15.23
CA GLN A 70 11.02 8.57 -14.18
C GLN A 70 11.69 8.51 -12.79
N PRO A 71 12.96 8.09 -12.65
CA PRO A 71 13.64 8.11 -11.35
C PRO A 71 13.71 9.50 -10.69
N GLU A 72 13.72 10.58 -11.47
CA GLU A 72 13.68 11.96 -10.96
C GLU A 72 12.34 12.23 -10.25
N SER A 73 11.24 11.82 -10.87
CA SER A 73 9.89 11.95 -10.30
C SER A 73 9.69 11.06 -9.07
N ASP A 74 10.21 9.82 -9.09
CA ASP A 74 10.17 8.89 -7.97
C ASP A 74 10.92 9.47 -6.75
N THR A 75 12.10 10.05 -6.98
CA THR A 75 12.91 10.66 -5.90
C THR A 75 12.17 11.83 -5.25
N VAL A 76 11.53 12.70 -6.03
CA VAL A 76 10.74 13.82 -5.48
C VAL A 76 9.52 13.33 -4.71
N MET A 77 8.87 12.28 -5.18
CA MET A 77 7.74 11.65 -4.47
C MET A 77 8.19 11.06 -3.12
N GLU A 78 9.34 10.39 -3.07
CA GLU A 78 9.93 9.86 -1.83
C GLU A 78 10.37 10.97 -0.86
N ASP A 79 10.92 12.08 -1.37
CA ASP A 79 11.25 13.25 -0.56
C ASP A 79 10.00 13.88 0.08
N ILE A 80 8.87 13.92 -0.65
CA ILE A 80 7.59 14.40 -0.13
C ILE A 80 7.03 13.46 0.94
N GLU A 81 7.10 12.14 0.70
CA GLU A 81 6.72 11.10 1.66
C GLU A 81 7.50 11.27 2.98
N ALA A 82 8.81 11.45 2.88
CA ALA A 82 9.68 11.68 4.02
C ALA A 82 9.45 13.03 4.71
N LEU A 83 9.11 14.09 3.94
CA LEU A 83 8.86 15.42 4.48
C LEU A 83 7.59 15.45 5.35
N PHE A 84 6.50 14.83 4.88
CA PHE A 84 5.24 14.78 5.63
C PHE A 84 5.18 13.64 6.65
N GLY A 85 6.02 12.62 6.51
CA GLY A 85 6.02 11.47 7.41
C GLY A 85 4.78 10.59 7.28
N VAL A 86 4.14 10.61 6.11
CA VAL A 86 2.96 9.79 5.77
C VAL A 86 3.31 8.92 4.58
N ASN A 87 2.60 7.80 4.38
CA ASN A 87 2.81 6.98 3.18
C ASN A 87 2.29 7.71 1.94
N ARG A 88 2.95 7.56 0.79
CA ARG A 88 2.50 8.21 -0.46
C ARG A 88 1.11 7.81 -0.95
N GLU A 89 0.59 6.63 -0.57
CA GLU A 89 -0.80 6.25 -0.85
C GLU A 89 -1.80 7.15 -0.11
N GLN A 90 -1.43 7.67 1.06
CA GLN A 90 -2.20 8.69 1.77
C GLN A 90 -2.10 10.08 1.12
N LEU A 91 -1.17 10.26 0.19
CA LEU A 91 -0.99 11.47 -0.61
C LEU A 91 -1.66 11.37 -2.00
N GLY A 92 -2.40 10.30 -2.26
CA GLY A 92 -3.04 10.02 -3.55
C GLY A 92 -2.14 9.31 -4.57
N PHE A 93 -0.88 8.98 -4.22
CA PHE A 93 0.01 8.27 -5.14
C PHE A 93 -0.01 6.77 -4.94
N ILE A 94 -0.38 6.05 -6.00
CA ILE A 94 -0.55 4.59 -5.95
C ILE A 94 0.49 3.85 -6.81
N PRO A 95 0.98 2.67 -6.36
CA PRO A 95 1.82 1.80 -7.18
C PRO A 95 1.00 1.05 -8.25
N GLU A 96 1.61 0.78 -9.41
CA GLU A 96 1.05 -0.13 -10.43
C GLU A 96 1.37 -1.60 -10.10
N GLU A 97 0.87 -2.11 -8.98
CA GLU A 97 1.18 -3.46 -8.48
C GLU A 97 -0.08 -4.25 -8.10
N LYS A 98 -0.07 -5.59 -8.29
CA LYS A 98 -1.17 -6.46 -7.83
C LYS A 98 -1.02 -6.72 -6.32
N GLY A 99 -2.07 -6.50 -5.52
CA GLY A 99 -2.00 -6.53 -4.06
C GLY A 99 -1.92 -7.91 -3.38
N GLY A 100 -1.90 -9.01 -4.14
CA GLY A 100 -1.98 -10.38 -3.62
C GLY A 100 -3.42 -10.88 -3.49
N GLU A 101 -3.57 -12.15 -3.10
CA GLU A 101 -4.88 -12.83 -3.00
C GLU A 101 -5.19 -13.20 -1.55
N VAL A 102 -6.43 -13.04 -1.11
CA VAL A 102 -6.87 -13.31 0.28
C VAL A 102 -8.06 -14.26 0.29
N ALA A 103 -7.97 -15.28 1.13
CA ALA A 103 -9.07 -16.21 1.38
C ALA A 103 -9.10 -16.61 2.86
N GLY A 104 -10.28 -16.80 3.44
CA GLY A 104 -10.43 -17.27 4.81
C GLY A 104 -11.39 -16.43 5.63
N GLU A 105 -11.31 -16.59 6.96
CA GLU A 105 -12.26 -15.99 7.90
C GLU A 105 -12.03 -14.48 8.07
N LEU A 106 -12.38 -13.72 7.04
CA LEU A 106 -12.23 -12.27 6.99
C LEU A 106 -13.42 -11.63 6.27
N LEU A 107 -13.99 -10.61 6.90
CA LEU A 107 -14.90 -9.64 6.29
C LEU A 107 -14.12 -8.34 6.11
N VAL A 108 -13.95 -7.92 4.86
CA VAL A 108 -13.37 -6.62 4.51
C VAL A 108 -14.52 -5.65 4.30
N ILE A 109 -14.51 -4.54 5.02
CA ILE A 109 -15.48 -3.47 4.85
C ILE A 109 -14.81 -2.39 4.02
N ASP A 110 -15.31 -2.19 2.82
CA ASP A 110 -14.87 -1.14 1.90
C ASP A 110 -15.97 -0.10 1.75
N ARG A 111 -15.70 0.98 1.01
CA ARG A 111 -16.70 2.00 0.66
C ARG A 111 -16.91 2.04 -0.84
N ASP A 112 -18.16 2.10 -1.25
CA ASP A 112 -18.51 2.35 -2.65
C ASP A 112 -17.98 3.73 -3.07
N ARG A 113 -17.22 3.79 -4.17
CA ARG A 113 -16.63 5.05 -4.66
C ARG A 113 -17.68 6.07 -5.14
N THR A 114 -18.88 5.60 -5.51
CA THR A 114 -19.95 6.46 -6.05
C THR A 114 -20.93 6.85 -4.96
N THR A 115 -21.35 5.91 -4.12
CA THR A 115 -22.41 6.15 -3.12
C THR A 115 -21.86 6.44 -1.73
N GLY A 116 -20.59 6.11 -1.45
CA GLY A 116 -19.98 6.22 -0.13
C GLY A 116 -20.51 5.19 0.89
N GLU A 117 -21.39 4.29 0.46
CA GLU A 117 -21.97 3.28 1.35
C GLU A 117 -20.94 2.21 1.72
N LYS A 118 -21.06 1.69 2.94
CA LYS A 118 -20.20 0.60 3.42
C LYS A 118 -20.60 -0.71 2.74
N ILE A 119 -19.64 -1.35 2.08
CA ILE A 119 -19.80 -2.66 1.45
C ILE A 119 -19.05 -3.69 2.31
N GLU A 120 -19.76 -4.71 2.78
CA GLU A 120 -19.13 -5.84 3.46
C GLU A 120 -18.80 -6.95 2.44
N ILE A 121 -17.51 -7.23 2.29
CA ILE A 121 -16.97 -8.24 1.38
C ILE A 121 -16.54 -9.46 2.19
N ASP A 122 -17.22 -10.58 1.97
CA ASP A 122 -16.97 -11.85 2.68
C ASP A 122 -15.93 -12.71 1.96
N CYS A 123 -14.70 -12.74 2.48
CA CYS A 123 -13.59 -13.52 1.93
C CYS A 123 -13.76 -15.05 2.09
N THR A 124 -14.81 -15.53 2.77
CA THR A 124 -15.10 -16.97 2.89
C THR A 124 -15.93 -17.51 1.72
N ARG A 125 -16.55 -16.63 0.94
CA ARG A 125 -17.58 -16.98 -0.08
C ARG A 125 -17.10 -16.92 -1.53
N PHE A 126 -15.78 -16.85 -1.75
CA PHE A 126 -15.20 -16.76 -3.10
C PHE A 126 -15.06 -18.11 -3.82
N GLY A 127 -15.41 -19.24 -3.18
CA GLY A 127 -15.34 -20.57 -3.79
C GLY A 127 -13.90 -20.92 -4.18
N SER A 128 -13.64 -21.09 -5.49
CA SER A 128 -12.30 -21.31 -6.03
C SER A 128 -11.47 -20.03 -6.21
N GLY A 129 -12.11 -18.87 -6.10
CA GLY A 129 -11.46 -17.57 -6.20
C GLY A 129 -10.94 -17.06 -4.85
N ALA A 130 -10.45 -15.83 -4.86
CA ALA A 130 -9.98 -15.12 -3.68
C ALA A 130 -10.26 -13.62 -3.84
N TYR A 131 -10.25 -12.91 -2.72
CA TYR A 131 -10.30 -11.45 -2.72
C TYR A 131 -8.94 -10.90 -3.17
N SER A 132 -8.92 -10.09 -4.22
CA SER A 132 -7.71 -9.38 -4.65
C SER A 132 -7.55 -8.14 -3.79
N VAL A 133 -6.41 -8.01 -3.11
CA VAL A 133 -6.13 -6.83 -2.28
C VAL A 133 -6.06 -5.59 -3.20
N PRO A 134 -6.80 -4.51 -2.89
CA PRO A 134 -6.76 -3.28 -3.65
C PRO A 134 -5.43 -2.54 -3.43
N ILE A 135 -5.12 -1.60 -4.31
CA ILE A 135 -3.86 -0.85 -4.24
C ILE A 135 -3.84 0.08 -3.02
N SER A 136 -4.92 0.85 -2.85
CA SER A 136 -5.17 1.62 -1.63
C SER A 136 -5.92 0.76 -0.63
N VAL A 137 -5.31 0.59 0.55
CA VAL A 137 -5.85 -0.22 1.63
C VAL A 137 -6.29 0.62 2.81
N GLU A 138 -6.05 1.94 2.80
CA GLU A 138 -6.23 2.96 3.86
C GLU A 138 -7.65 3.05 4.42
N GLN A 139 -8.63 2.95 3.56
CA GLN A 139 -10.06 3.10 3.88
C GLN A 139 -10.68 1.79 4.38
N LEU A 140 -10.00 0.65 4.20
CA LEU A 140 -10.52 -0.66 4.55
C LEU A 140 -10.66 -0.78 6.07
N GLU A 141 -11.77 -1.37 6.53
CA GLU A 141 -11.95 -1.82 7.90
C GLU A 141 -12.05 -3.36 7.90
N PHE A 142 -11.50 -4.02 8.91
CA PHE A 142 -11.53 -5.49 8.99
C PHE A 142 -12.50 -5.98 10.05
N LYS A 143 -13.14 -7.13 9.82
CA LYS A 143 -13.86 -7.93 10.82
C LYS A 143 -13.46 -9.39 10.67
N THR A 144 -12.96 -10.02 11.73
CA THR A 144 -12.49 -11.40 11.67
C THR A 144 -12.53 -12.06 13.06
N LYS A 145 -12.68 -13.39 13.07
CA LYS A 145 -12.51 -14.27 14.25
C LYS A 145 -11.32 -15.21 14.08
N ALA A 146 -10.48 -14.97 13.08
CA ALA A 146 -9.31 -15.78 12.78
C ALA A 146 -8.30 -15.70 13.93
N LYS A 147 -7.58 -16.80 14.14
CA LYS A 147 -6.53 -16.93 15.16
C LYS A 147 -5.18 -16.38 14.66
N PHE A 148 -4.94 -16.43 13.36
CA PHE A 148 -3.69 -15.98 12.74
C PHE A 148 -3.85 -15.72 11.25
N VAL A 149 -2.88 -15.01 10.67
CA VAL A 149 -2.69 -14.82 9.23
C VAL A 149 -1.57 -15.73 8.76
N LEU A 150 -1.78 -16.47 7.66
CA LEU A 150 -0.76 -17.28 6.99
C LEU A 150 -0.42 -16.63 5.64
N ALA A 151 0.74 -15.97 5.59
CA ALA A 151 1.29 -15.39 4.37
C ALA A 151 2.04 -16.47 3.58
N ILE A 152 1.60 -16.77 2.36
CA ILE A 152 2.08 -17.87 1.52
C ILE A 152 2.78 -17.29 0.30
N GLU A 153 4.03 -17.67 0.05
CA GLU A 153 4.79 -17.13 -1.08
C GLU A 153 4.19 -17.54 -2.43
N THR A 154 3.97 -18.84 -2.63
CA THR A 154 3.58 -19.38 -3.93
C THR A 154 2.06 -19.42 -4.12
N ALA A 155 1.59 -18.91 -5.26
CA ALA A 155 0.16 -18.97 -5.63
C ALA A 155 -0.36 -20.41 -5.69
N GLY A 156 0.46 -21.38 -6.15
CA GLY A 156 0.07 -22.79 -6.22
C GLY A 156 -0.25 -23.39 -4.85
N MET A 157 0.54 -23.07 -3.81
CA MET A 157 0.28 -23.53 -2.46
C MET A 157 -0.95 -22.86 -1.85
N PHE A 158 -1.13 -21.56 -2.08
CA PHE A 158 -2.33 -20.83 -1.68
C PHE A 158 -3.60 -21.47 -2.25
N GLN A 159 -3.62 -21.71 -3.56
CA GLN A 159 -4.75 -22.35 -4.24
C GLN A 159 -5.02 -23.75 -3.68
N ARG A 160 -3.98 -24.53 -3.38
CA ARG A 160 -4.12 -25.86 -2.76
C ARG A 160 -4.73 -25.78 -1.37
N LEU A 161 -4.25 -24.90 -0.49
CA LEU A 161 -4.78 -24.73 0.86
C LEU A 161 -6.21 -24.18 0.86
N ASN A 162 -6.52 -23.27 -0.07
CA ASN A 162 -7.87 -22.76 -0.27
C ASN A 162 -8.85 -23.86 -0.71
N ASN A 163 -8.46 -24.67 -1.70
CA ASN A 163 -9.26 -25.80 -2.19
C ASN A 163 -9.54 -26.84 -1.11
N HIS A 164 -8.60 -27.06 -0.19
CA HIS A 164 -8.79 -27.94 0.97
C HIS A 164 -9.50 -27.26 2.15
N SER A 165 -9.94 -26.00 2.02
CA SER A 165 -10.61 -25.24 3.10
C SER A 165 -9.81 -25.21 4.40
N PHE A 166 -8.48 -25.22 4.32
CA PHE A 166 -7.60 -25.26 5.51
C PHE A 166 -7.89 -24.10 6.48
N TRP A 167 -8.25 -22.94 5.94
CA TRP A 167 -8.65 -21.76 6.69
C TRP A 167 -9.86 -21.98 7.60
N ARG A 168 -10.77 -22.89 7.23
CA ARG A 168 -11.97 -23.22 8.01
C ARG A 168 -11.66 -24.15 9.19
N GLU A 169 -10.75 -25.11 8.99
CA GLU A 169 -10.36 -26.06 10.04
C GLU A 169 -9.52 -25.40 11.12
N THR A 170 -8.68 -24.45 10.73
CA THR A 170 -7.72 -23.78 11.63
C THR A 170 -8.15 -22.39 12.08
N ASN A 171 -9.27 -21.89 11.55
CA ASN A 171 -9.77 -20.51 11.72
C ASN A 171 -8.64 -19.50 11.41
N CYS A 172 -8.13 -19.49 10.18
CA CYS A 172 -7.08 -18.56 9.78
C CYS A 172 -7.44 -17.77 8.52
N ILE A 173 -6.60 -16.79 8.20
CA ILE A 173 -6.66 -16.00 6.96
C ILE A 173 -5.45 -16.38 6.12
N LEU A 174 -5.68 -16.85 4.90
CA LEU A 174 -4.64 -17.13 3.91
C LEU A 174 -4.41 -15.89 3.07
N VAL A 175 -3.14 -15.51 2.89
CA VAL A 175 -2.75 -14.40 2.00
C VAL A 175 -1.66 -14.90 1.06
N SER A 176 -1.93 -14.89 -0.24
CA SER A 176 -0.92 -15.15 -1.27
C SER A 176 -0.13 -13.89 -1.57
N MET A 177 1.20 -13.99 -1.48
CA MET A 177 2.13 -12.89 -1.81
C MET A 177 2.49 -12.86 -3.30
N GLY A 178 2.44 -14.02 -3.98
CA GLY A 178 2.80 -14.13 -5.40
C GLY A 178 4.30 -13.93 -5.67
N GLY A 179 5.16 -14.41 -4.76
CA GLY A 179 6.59 -14.12 -4.73
C GLY A 179 6.92 -13.00 -3.73
N VAL A 180 7.76 -12.04 -4.14
CA VAL A 180 8.09 -10.87 -3.30
C VAL A 180 6.81 -10.04 -3.11
N PRO A 181 6.34 -9.84 -1.87
CA PRO A 181 5.06 -9.19 -1.63
C PRO A 181 5.09 -7.72 -2.02
N THR A 182 4.08 -7.31 -2.79
CA THR A 182 3.88 -5.93 -3.22
C THR A 182 3.65 -5.00 -2.03
N ARG A 183 3.76 -3.69 -2.25
CA ARG A 183 3.56 -2.73 -1.16
C ARG A 183 2.16 -2.82 -0.56
N ALA A 184 1.13 -2.93 -1.41
CA ALA A 184 -0.25 -3.11 -0.97
C ALA A 184 -0.42 -4.38 -0.13
N CYS A 185 0.15 -5.51 -0.57
CA CYS A 185 0.11 -6.79 0.16
C CYS A 185 0.71 -6.66 1.57
N ARG A 186 1.92 -6.09 1.69
CA ARG A 186 2.60 -5.90 2.98
C ARG A 186 1.79 -5.00 3.92
N ARG A 187 1.24 -3.92 3.38
CA ARG A 187 0.43 -2.96 4.16
C ARG A 187 -0.87 -3.59 4.63
N PHE A 188 -1.55 -4.35 3.77
CA PHE A 188 -2.75 -5.10 4.14
C PHE A 188 -2.49 -6.07 5.30
N ILE A 189 -1.47 -6.92 5.18
CA ILE A 189 -1.12 -7.89 6.23
C ILE A 189 -0.78 -7.17 7.54
N ARG A 190 0.00 -6.08 7.47
CA ARG A 190 0.40 -5.31 8.65
C ARG A 190 -0.81 -4.68 9.34
N ARG A 191 -1.68 -4.00 8.59
CA ARG A 191 -2.90 -3.40 9.14
C ARG A 191 -3.83 -4.43 9.76
N LEU A 192 -4.03 -5.56 9.08
CA LEU A 192 -4.85 -6.64 9.60
C LEU A 192 -4.30 -7.17 10.93
N SER A 193 -2.99 -7.36 11.03
CA SER A 193 -2.33 -7.78 12.27
C SER A 193 -2.43 -6.74 13.38
N ASP A 194 -2.16 -5.46 13.08
CA ASP A 194 -2.19 -4.37 14.05
C ASP A 194 -3.60 -4.09 14.58
N GLU A 195 -4.62 -4.08 13.71
CA GLU A 195 -6.01 -3.78 14.09
C GLU A 195 -6.72 -4.94 14.79
N LYS A 196 -6.32 -6.17 14.51
CA LYS A 196 -6.95 -7.38 15.07
C LYS A 196 -6.11 -8.09 16.11
N HIS A 197 -4.88 -7.63 16.31
CA HIS A 197 -3.91 -8.22 17.24
C HIS A 197 -3.71 -9.72 17.00
N ILE A 198 -3.70 -10.14 15.73
CA ILE A 198 -3.49 -11.53 15.33
C ILE A 198 -2.08 -11.73 14.79
N PRO A 199 -1.41 -12.84 15.15
CA PRO A 199 -0.06 -13.14 14.67
C PRO A 199 -0.05 -13.44 13.17
N VAL A 200 1.07 -13.13 12.53
CA VAL A 200 1.33 -13.42 11.13
C VAL A 200 2.43 -14.49 11.05
N TYR A 201 2.14 -15.58 10.35
CA TYR A 201 3.11 -16.64 10.04
C TYR A 201 3.40 -16.61 8.55
N ALA A 202 4.68 -16.73 8.18
CA ALA A 202 5.10 -16.83 6.79
C ALA A 202 5.38 -18.29 6.43
N PHE A 203 4.85 -18.72 5.29
CA PHE A 203 5.16 -19.99 4.64
C PHE A 203 5.78 -19.71 3.27
N VAL A 204 7.11 -19.82 3.25
CA VAL A 204 8.02 -19.48 2.15
C VAL A 204 8.49 -20.79 1.55
#